data_AF-A0A931BKV8-F1
#
_entry.id   AF-A0A931BKV8-F1
#
_cell.length_a   1.000
_cell.length_b   1.000
_cell.length_c   1.000
_cell.angle_alpha   90.00
_cell.angle_beta   90.00
_cell.angle_gamma   90.00
#
_symmetry.space_group_name_H-M   'P 1'
#
loop_
_entity.id
_entity.type
_entity.pdbx_description
1 polymer ?
#
loop_
_entity_poly.entity_id
_entity_poly.type
_entity_poly.pdbx_seq_one_letter_code
_entity_poly.pdbx_strand_id
1 'polypeptide(L)'
;MHDELLIEINDAIRAYCAQARSLTLTATDFYDWLASLPSGQRARVREGGLRGCRAEPEFLRFCLEWRGLDLWSFMAANLSLPAFDLWTATGQTAHYRPLPRRAAVNIIS
;
A
#
# COMPACT_ATOMS: atom_id res chain seq x y z
N MET A 1 -22.60 -12.29 9.95
CA MET A 1 -22.69 -11.02 9.22
C MET A 1 -21.49 -10.11 9.48
N HIS A 2 -21.26 -9.56 10.68
CA HIS A 2 -20.11 -8.66 10.89
C HIS A 2 -18.74 -9.34 10.61
N ASP A 3 -18.56 -10.58 11.07
CA ASP A 3 -17.32 -11.34 10.83
C ASP A 3 -17.10 -11.68 9.35
N GLU A 4 -18.17 -11.89 8.58
CA GLU A 4 -18.10 -12.17 7.14
C GLU A 4 -17.62 -10.94 6.37
N LEU A 5 -18.11 -9.74 6.73
CA LEU A 5 -17.64 -8.49 6.15
C LEU A 5 -16.16 -8.23 6.46
N LEU A 6 -15.71 -8.54 7.68
CA LEU A 6 -14.29 -8.42 8.04
C LEU A 6 -13.40 -9.41 7.27
N ILE A 7 -13.89 -10.63 7.02
CA ILE A 7 -13.18 -11.62 6.19
C ILE A 7 -13.03 -11.08 4.76
N GLU A 8 -14.13 -10.59 4.17
CA GLU A 8 -14.14 -10.02 2.81
C GLU A 8 -13.14 -8.86 2.67
N ILE A 9 -13.16 -7.91 3.62
CA ILE A 9 -12.22 -6.78 3.66
C ILE A 9 -10.77 -7.28 3.72
N ASN A 10 -10.47 -8.23 4.60
CA ASN A 10 -9.12 -8.76 4.76
C ASN A 10 -8.65 -9.53 3.51
N ASP A 11 -9.54 -10.28 2.87
CA ASP A 11 -9.25 -10.97 1.62
C ASP A 11 -8.97 -9.98 0.48
N ALA A 12 -9.75 -8.92 0.36
CA ALA A 12 -9.52 -7.87 -0.62
C ALA A 12 -8.17 -7.15 -0.40
N ILE A 13 -7.82 -6.83 0.86
CA ILE A 13 -6.50 -6.24 1.19
C ILE A 13 -5.36 -7.20 0.83
N ARG A 14 -5.50 -8.50 1.14
CA ARG A 14 -4.52 -9.52 0.76
C ARG A 14 -4.37 -9.61 -0.76
N ALA A 15 -5.48 -9.61 -1.49
CA ALA A 15 -5.50 -9.66 -2.95
C ALA A 15 -4.84 -8.41 -3.56
N TYR A 16 -5.13 -7.23 -3.01
CA TYR A 16 -4.50 -5.97 -3.40
C TYR A 16 -2.98 -6.04 -3.21
N CYS A 17 -2.49 -6.39 -2.01
CA CYS A 17 -1.05 -6.51 -1.76
C CYS A 17 -0.39 -7.60 -2.61
N ALA A 18 -1.11 -8.68 -2.96
CA ALA A 18 -0.59 -9.72 -3.84
C ALA A 18 -0.30 -9.21 -5.27
N GLN A 19 -0.95 -8.15 -5.73
CA GLN A 19 -0.63 -7.51 -7.02
C GLN A 19 0.83 -7.06 -7.08
N ALA A 20 1.43 -6.68 -5.96
CA ALA A 20 2.81 -6.24 -5.90
C ALA A 20 3.82 -7.36 -6.26
N ARG A 21 3.40 -8.63 -6.24
CA ARG A 21 4.24 -9.76 -6.70
C ARG A 21 4.56 -9.70 -8.19
N SER A 22 3.70 -9.07 -8.99
CA SER A 22 3.94 -8.82 -10.41
C SER A 22 4.93 -7.69 -10.68
N LEU A 23 5.26 -6.91 -9.64
CA LEU A 23 6.18 -5.79 -9.74
C LEU A 23 7.61 -6.24 -9.45
N THR A 24 8.56 -5.72 -10.23
CA THR A 24 9.96 -5.76 -9.84
C THR A 24 10.20 -4.72 -8.75
N LEU A 25 10.20 -5.16 -7.49
CA LEU A 25 10.51 -4.31 -6.33
C LEU A 25 12.02 -4.09 -6.24
N THR A 26 12.45 -2.82 -6.23
CA THR A 26 13.85 -2.41 -6.33
C THR A 26 14.38 -1.82 -5.02
N ALA A 27 15.71 -1.62 -4.96
CA ALA A 27 16.31 -0.86 -3.86
C ALA A 27 15.80 0.59 -3.82
N THR A 28 15.50 1.19 -4.98
CA THR A 28 14.92 2.53 -5.07
C THR A 28 13.55 2.58 -4.39
N ASP A 29 12.67 1.61 -4.66
CA ASP A 29 11.36 1.54 -3.99
C ASP A 29 11.52 1.49 -2.46
N PHE A 30 12.49 0.72 -1.97
CA PHE A 30 12.78 0.63 -0.54
C PHE A 30 13.28 1.95 0.05
N TYR A 31 14.22 2.64 -0.61
CA TYR A 31 14.73 3.90 -0.10
C TYR A 31 13.71 5.04 -0.19
N ASP A 32 12.89 5.07 -1.25
CA ASP A 32 11.79 6.02 -1.40
C ASP A 32 10.74 5.80 -0.30
N TRP A 33 10.39 4.53 -0.03
CA TRP A 33 9.51 4.19 1.09
C TRP A 33 10.13 4.59 2.43
N LEU A 34 11.40 4.23 2.67
CA LEU A 34 12.12 4.58 3.90
C LEU A 34 12.14 6.09 4.14
N ALA A 35 12.31 6.89 3.09
CA ALA A 35 12.27 8.35 3.17
C ALA A 35 10.87 8.88 3.52
N SER A 36 9.80 8.19 3.12
CA SER A 36 8.42 8.56 3.44
C SER A 36 8.02 8.30 4.91
N LEU A 37 8.73 7.39 5.60
CA LEU A 37 8.43 7.01 6.98
C LEU A 37 8.88 8.06 8.01
N PRO A 38 8.20 8.16 9.18
CA PRO A 38 8.68 8.92 10.33
C PRO A 38 10.05 8.42 10.81
N SER A 39 10.88 9.31 11.35
CA SER A 39 12.27 9.01 11.76
C SER A 39 12.40 7.79 12.68
N GLY A 40 11.49 7.62 13.65
CA GLY A 40 11.50 6.47 14.57
C GLY A 40 11.22 5.12 13.89
N GLN A 41 10.47 5.10 12.78
CA GLN A 41 10.20 3.87 12.04
C GLN A 41 11.33 3.52 11.06
N ARG A 42 12.08 4.52 10.60
CA ARG A 42 13.18 4.31 9.64
C ARG A 42 14.25 3.37 10.18
N ALA A 43 14.62 3.49 11.45
CA ALA A 43 15.65 2.64 12.05
C ALA A 43 15.26 1.15 11.99
N ARG A 44 14.04 0.83 12.45
CA ARG A 44 13.48 -0.53 12.42
C ARG A 44 13.45 -1.11 11.00
N VAL A 45 12.94 -0.34 10.05
CA VAL A 45 12.79 -0.79 8.65
C VAL A 45 14.14 -0.95 7.96
N ARG A 46 15.12 -0.10 8.31
CA ARG A 46 16.47 -0.15 7.74
C ARG A 46 17.22 -1.42 8.09
N GLU A 47 17.05 -1.94 9.31
CA GLU A 47 17.69 -3.19 9.76
C GLU A 47 17.23 -4.41 8.97
N GLY A 48 15.94 -4.48 8.61
CA GLY A 48 15.40 -5.58 7.80
C GLY A 48 15.77 -5.51 6.31
N GLY A 49 16.08 -4.31 5.82
CA GLY A 49 16.40 -4.05 4.41
C GLY A 49 15.27 -4.44 3.45
N LEU A 50 15.51 -4.29 2.14
CA LEU A 50 14.52 -4.61 1.11
C LEU A 50 13.96 -6.05 1.23
N ARG A 51 14.80 -7.02 1.61
CA ARG A 51 14.34 -8.42 1.73
C ARG A 51 13.29 -8.59 2.83
N GLY A 52 13.50 -7.99 4.00
CA GLY A 52 12.53 -8.02 5.10
C GLY A 52 11.23 -7.33 4.71
N CYS A 53 11.32 -6.22 3.98
CA CYS A 53 10.17 -5.40 3.66
C CYS A 53 9.24 -6.00 2.59
N ARG A 54 9.69 -6.98 1.80
CA ARG A 54 8.87 -7.62 0.75
C ARG A 54 7.62 -8.35 1.26
N ALA A 55 7.55 -8.63 2.57
CA ALA A 55 6.36 -9.19 3.20
C ALA A 55 5.50 -8.15 3.93
N GLU A 56 5.97 -6.90 4.05
CA GLU A 56 5.29 -5.84 4.80
C GLU A 56 4.14 -5.25 3.97
N PRO A 57 2.87 -5.35 4.41
CA PRO A 57 1.72 -4.83 3.67
C PRO A 57 1.85 -3.34 3.34
N GLU A 58 2.39 -2.52 4.25
CA GLU A 58 2.59 -1.09 4.04
C GLU A 58 3.61 -0.80 2.95
N PHE A 59 4.67 -1.61 2.82
CA PHE A 59 5.64 -1.47 1.74
C PHE A 59 5.04 -1.86 0.39
N LEU A 60 4.32 -2.98 0.34
CA LEU A 60 3.66 -3.46 -0.88
C LEU A 60 2.62 -2.44 -1.35
N ARG A 61 1.81 -1.91 -0.41
CA ARG A 61 0.87 -0.84 -0.67
C ARG A 61 1.57 0.42 -1.18
N PHE A 62 2.66 0.86 -0.54
CA PHE A 62 3.46 1.98 -1.03
C PHE A 62 3.89 1.77 -2.49
N CYS A 63 4.41 0.60 -2.82
CA CYS A 63 4.90 0.31 -4.16
C CYS A 63 3.79 0.31 -5.22
N LEU A 64 2.59 -0.17 -4.87
CA LEU A 64 1.41 -0.17 -5.73
C LEU A 64 0.89 1.26 -5.95
N GLU A 65 0.70 2.02 -4.88
CA GLU A 65 0.19 3.40 -4.96
C GLU A 65 1.19 4.32 -5.69
N TRP A 66 2.49 4.11 -5.48
CA TRP A 66 3.55 4.82 -6.19
C TRP A 66 3.51 4.60 -7.71
N ARG A 67 2.94 3.47 -8.15
CA ARG A 67 2.70 3.11 -9.55
C ARG A 67 1.29 3.44 -10.03
N GLY A 68 0.47 4.10 -9.19
CA GLY A 68 -0.88 4.54 -9.53
C GLY A 68 -1.96 3.47 -9.37
N LEU A 69 -1.64 2.33 -8.77
CA LEU A 69 -2.63 1.32 -8.40
C LEU A 69 -3.14 1.69 -7.01
N ASP A 70 -4.31 2.34 -6.91
CA ASP A 70 -4.80 2.86 -5.65
C ASP A 70 -5.71 1.87 -4.91
N LEU A 71 -5.50 1.75 -3.60
CA LEU A 71 -6.27 0.85 -2.75
C LEU A 71 -7.77 1.21 -2.74
N TRP A 72 -8.11 2.49 -2.79
CA TRP A 72 -9.50 2.94 -2.75
C TRP A 72 -10.32 2.40 -3.93
N SER A 73 -9.87 2.66 -5.16
CA SER A 73 -10.55 2.21 -6.36
C SER A 73 -10.57 0.69 -6.44
N PHE A 74 -9.51 0.02 -5.98
CA PHE A 74 -9.51 -1.43 -5.87
C PHE A 74 -10.60 -1.93 -4.92
N MET A 75 -10.67 -1.40 -3.70
CA MET A 75 -11.66 -1.82 -2.69
C MET A 75 -13.08 -1.50 -3.14
N ALA A 76 -13.31 -0.31 -3.72
CA ALA A 76 -14.62 0.08 -4.25
C ALA A 76 -15.11 -0.85 -5.38
N ALA A 77 -14.20 -1.40 -6.18
CA ALA A 77 -14.53 -2.32 -7.26
C ALA A 77 -14.67 -3.78 -6.81
N ASN A 78 -14.08 -4.18 -5.68
CA ASN A 78 -13.96 -5.58 -5.27
C ASN A 78 -14.74 -5.93 -3.99
N LEU A 79 -15.24 -4.95 -3.25
CA LEU A 79 -16.06 -5.18 -2.07
C LEU A 79 -17.56 -5.05 -2.38
N SER A 80 -18.36 -5.82 -1.66
CA SER A 80 -19.78 -5.57 -1.48
C SER A 80 -20.02 -4.22 -0.81
N LEU A 81 -21.15 -3.57 -1.10
CA LEU A 81 -21.48 -2.26 -0.51
C LEU A 81 -21.41 -2.26 1.04
N PRO A 82 -21.95 -3.26 1.76
CA PRO A 82 -21.86 -3.28 3.23
C PRO A 82 -20.41 -3.42 3.74
N ALA A 83 -19.56 -4.19 3.03
CA ALA A 83 -18.16 -4.34 3.39
C ALA A 83 -17.37 -3.05 3.10
N PHE A 84 -17.67 -2.38 2.00
CA PHE A 84 -17.07 -1.09 1.65
C PHE A 84 -17.45 0.01 2.65
N ASP A 85 -18.73 0.09 3.05
CA ASP A 85 -19.20 1.02 4.08
C ASP A 85 -18.52 0.76 5.43
N LEU A 86 -18.40 -0.52 5.85
CA LEU A 86 -17.68 -0.88 7.06
C LEU A 86 -16.19 -0.51 6.98
N TRP A 87 -15.56 -0.76 5.83
CA TRP A 87 -14.16 -0.45 5.60
C TRP A 87 -13.87 1.06 5.66
N THR A 88 -14.74 1.88 5.06
CA THR A 88 -14.60 3.34 5.11
C THR A 88 -14.88 3.90 6.51
N ALA A 89 -15.85 3.35 7.24
CA ALA A 89 -16.21 3.75 8.60
C ALA A 89 -15.13 3.42 9.65
N THR A 90 -14.36 2.34 9.46
CA THR A 90 -13.25 1.95 10.36
C THR A 90 -12.01 2.83 10.22
N GLY A 91 -12.05 3.87 9.39
CA GLY A 91 -11.01 4.89 9.34
C GLY A 91 -9.70 4.41 8.71
N GLN A 92 -9.71 3.33 7.92
CA GLN A 92 -8.52 2.98 7.13
C GLN A 92 -8.11 4.15 6.22
N THR A 93 -9.06 5.02 5.83
CA THR A 93 -8.86 6.34 5.20
C THR A 93 -7.93 7.32 5.94
N ALA A 94 -7.67 7.16 7.25
CA ALA A 94 -6.96 8.17 8.05
C ALA A 94 -5.42 8.20 7.87
N HIS A 95 -4.81 7.15 7.31
CA HIS A 95 -3.39 7.16 6.94
C HIS A 95 -3.12 7.54 5.48
N TYR A 96 -4.16 8.04 4.80
CA TYR A 96 -4.10 8.45 3.40
C TYR A 96 -3.48 9.83 3.32
N ARG A 97 -2.15 9.88 3.36
CA ARG A 97 -1.47 10.97 2.67
C ARG A 97 -1.21 10.47 1.25
N PRO A 98 -1.85 11.05 0.21
CA PRO A 98 -1.44 10.80 -1.16
C PRO A 98 0.06 11.00 -1.23
N LEU A 99 0.79 9.94 -1.57
CA LEU A 99 2.21 10.06 -1.83
C LEU A 99 2.35 10.96 -3.07
N PRO A 100 3.28 11.93 -3.09
CA PRO A 100 3.51 12.72 -4.28
C PRO A 100 3.82 11.74 -5.42
N ARG A 101 2.98 11.71 -6.46
CA ARG A 101 3.23 10.89 -7.64
C ARG A 101 4.63 11.22 -8.13
N ARG A 102 5.42 10.18 -8.44
CA ARG A 102 6.76 10.36 -9.00
C ARG A 102 6.65 11.32 -10.19
N ALA A 103 7.22 12.52 -10.05
CA ALA A 103 7.33 13.43 -11.17
C ALA A 103 8.04 12.66 -12.29
N ALA A 104 7.45 12.64 -13.49
CA ALA A 104 8.15 12.16 -14.65
C ALA A 104 9.46 12.96 -14.71
N VAL A 105 10.59 12.29 -14.51
CA VAL A 105 11.89 12.90 -14.75
C VAL A 105 11.94 13.09 -16.26
N ASN A 106 11.51 14.27 -16.71
CA ASN A 106 11.78 14.73 -18.07
C ASN A 106 13.31 14.91 -18.15
N ILE A 107 13.99 13.86 -18.58
CA ILE A 107 15.35 13.98 -19.11
C ILE A 107 15.17 14.63 -20.49
N ILE A 108 15.17 15.96 -20.52
CA ILE A 108 15.43 16.68 -21.76
C ILE A 108 16.95 16.68 -21.90
N SER A 109 17.44 15.87 -22.85
CA SER A 109 18.81 15.97 -23.37
C SER A 109 18.89 17.10 -24.39
#